data_AF-A0AAV6M496-F1
#
_entry.id   AF-A0AAV6M496-F1
#
_cell.length_a   1.000
_cell.length_b   1.000
_cell.length_c   1.000
_cell.angle_alpha   90.00
_cell.angle_beta   90.00
_cell.angle_gamma   90.00
#
_symmetry.space_group_name_H-M   'P 1'
#
loop_
_entity.id
_entity.type
_entity.pdbx_description
1 polymer ?
#
loop_
_entity_poly.entity_id
_entity_poly.type
_entity_poly.pdbx_seq_one_letter_code
_entity_poly.pdbx_strand_id
1 'polypeptide(L)'
;MERTVPSASMAAKFTAFFLLLLAFYTPLFHDSSIKTIVVLVMENRSFDHMLGWMNKLNPKINGVDGTKSNFLNAADSKSKQFFFNDQAHYVDPDPGHSFQAIQEHIFGSVNTSDNLPPMNGFAQQAFSKGNTNAMSADVINGFQPDMVVVYKSLVSEFAIFDR
;
A
#
# COMPACT_ATOMS: atom_id res chain seq x y z
N MET A 1 23.60 61.62 14.94
CA MET A 1 23.49 60.15 14.78
C MET A 1 24.16 59.80 13.47
N GLU A 2 25.46 59.49 13.53
CA GLU A 2 26.34 59.34 12.37
C GLU A 2 26.11 57.96 11.75
N ARG A 3 25.67 57.91 10.48
CA ARG A 3 25.46 56.64 9.77
C ARG A 3 26.81 56.14 9.29
N THR A 4 27.30 55.06 9.91
CA THR A 4 28.51 54.36 9.48
C THR A 4 28.28 53.73 8.10
N VAL A 5 29.02 54.22 7.10
CA VAL A 5 29.02 53.65 5.75
C VAL A 5 29.91 52.41 5.75
N PRO A 6 29.44 51.24 5.30
CA PRO A 6 30.24 50.02 5.28
C PRO A 6 31.45 50.16 4.33
N SER A 7 32.59 49.61 4.74
CA SER A 7 33.82 49.66 3.94
C SER A 7 33.70 48.83 2.66
N ALA A 8 34.44 49.19 1.61
CA ALA A 8 34.44 48.48 0.33
C ALA A 8 34.77 46.97 0.48
N SER A 9 35.60 46.60 1.46
CA SER A 9 35.90 45.20 1.80
C SER A 9 34.68 44.44 2.36
N MET A 10 33.87 45.12 3.18
CA MET A 10 32.65 44.55 3.74
C MET A 10 31.58 44.36 2.66
N ALA A 11 31.45 45.33 1.76
CA ALA A 11 30.55 45.24 0.60
C ALA A 11 30.95 44.09 -0.34
N ALA A 12 32.25 43.92 -0.62
CA ALA A 12 32.75 42.82 -1.45
C ALA A 12 32.49 41.44 -0.84
N LYS A 13 32.69 41.29 0.48
CA LYS A 13 32.40 40.04 1.21
C LYS A 13 30.90 39.70 1.23
N PHE A 14 30.05 40.70 1.43
CA PHE A 14 28.59 40.53 1.34
C PHE A 14 28.16 40.10 -0.06
N THR A 15 28.73 40.71 -1.10
CA THR A 15 28.43 40.39 -2.50
C THR A 15 28.87 38.97 -2.84
N ALA A 16 30.07 38.56 -2.42
CA ALA A 16 30.56 37.19 -2.62
C ALA A 16 29.69 36.15 -1.88
N PHE A 17 29.27 36.44 -0.65
CA PHE A 17 28.38 35.56 0.12
C PHE A 17 26.98 35.46 -0.53
N PHE A 18 26.45 36.57 -1.05
CA PHE A 18 25.16 36.58 -1.75
C PHE A 18 25.21 35.82 -3.08
N LEU A 19 26.32 35.93 -3.83
CA LEU A 19 26.56 35.14 -5.04
C LEU A 19 26.73 33.64 -4.73
N LEU A 20 27.38 33.29 -3.61
CA LEU A 20 27.48 31.91 -3.14
C LEU A 20 26.10 31.35 -2.76
N LEU A 21 25.29 32.13 -2.05
CA LEU A 21 23.90 31.81 -1.74
C LEU A 21 23.09 31.58 -3.01
N LEU A 22 23.22 32.43 -4.04
CA LEU A 22 22.57 32.26 -5.34
C LEU A 22 23.04 31.02 -6.11
N ALA A 23 24.32 30.64 -6.01
CA ALA A 23 24.85 29.43 -6.64
C ALA A 23 24.29 28.14 -5.99
N PHE A 24 23.99 28.17 -4.69
CA PHE A 24 23.29 27.10 -3.98
C PHE A 24 21.75 27.24 -4.01
N TYR A 25 21.23 28.41 -4.39
CA TYR A 25 19.82 28.66 -4.72
C TYR A 25 19.53 28.39 -6.21
N THR A 26 20.18 27.39 -6.78
CA THR A 26 19.61 26.76 -7.98
C THR A 26 18.40 25.98 -7.48
N PRO A 27 17.15 26.39 -7.77
CA PRO A 27 16.05 25.46 -7.62
C PRO A 27 16.45 24.24 -8.46
N LEU A 28 16.52 23.08 -7.80
CA LEU A 28 16.48 21.79 -8.48
C LEU A 28 15.12 21.74 -9.19
N PHE A 29 14.99 22.45 -10.30
CA PHE A 29 13.96 22.20 -11.29
C PHE A 29 14.34 20.85 -11.85
N HIS A 30 13.77 19.81 -11.23
CA HIS A 30 13.75 18.48 -11.78
C HIS A 30 12.91 18.60 -13.06
N ASP A 31 13.55 18.77 -14.20
CA ASP A 31 12.89 18.77 -15.50
C ASP A 31 12.44 17.33 -15.78
N SER A 32 11.33 16.95 -15.14
CA SER A 32 10.68 15.70 -15.43
C SER A 32 10.23 15.75 -16.89
N SER A 33 10.62 14.73 -17.66
CA SER A 33 10.12 14.53 -19.01
C SER A 33 8.60 14.26 -19.01
N ILE A 34 8.01 13.93 -17.85
CA ILE A 34 6.58 13.72 -17.69
C ILE A 34 5.86 15.07 -17.73
N LYS A 35 5.13 15.33 -18.82
CA LYS A 35 4.31 16.55 -18.99
C LYS A 35 2.83 16.35 -18.63
N THR A 36 2.39 15.11 -18.46
CA THR A 36 1.01 14.77 -18.12
C THR A 36 0.97 13.54 -17.23
N ILE A 37 0.16 13.60 -16.18
CA ILE A 37 -0.09 12.47 -15.28
C ILE A 37 -1.58 12.15 -15.39
N VAL A 38 -1.88 10.89 -15.72
CA VAL A 38 -3.23 10.35 -15.66
C VAL A 38 -3.32 9.44 -14.45
N VAL A 39 -4.26 9.71 -13.56
CA VAL A 39 -4.51 8.90 -12.37
C VAL A 39 -5.81 8.12 -12.58
N LEU A 40 -5.69 6.80 -12.71
CA LEU A 40 -6.82 5.88 -12.70
C LEU A 40 -6.94 5.29 -11.30
N VAL A 41 -8.04 5.61 -10.59
CA VAL A 41 -8.32 5.07 -9.27
C VAL A 41 -9.26 3.88 -9.41
N MET A 42 -8.83 2.75 -8.87
CA MET A 42 -9.63 1.52 -8.81
C MET A 42 -10.16 1.37 -7.39
N GLU A 43 -11.38 0.84 -7.25
CA GLU A 43 -12.06 0.73 -5.96
C GLU A 43 -12.02 -0.70 -5.39
N ASN A 44 -12.08 -0.79 -4.06
CA ASN A 44 -12.44 -1.96 -3.28
C ASN A 44 -11.64 -3.25 -3.55
N ARG A 45 -10.34 -3.12 -3.82
CA ARG A 45 -9.45 -4.27 -4.04
C ARG A 45 -8.11 -4.07 -3.34
N SER A 46 -7.72 -5.03 -2.51
CA SER A 46 -6.41 -5.04 -1.85
C SER A 46 -5.30 -5.47 -2.80
N PHE A 47 -4.05 -5.16 -2.45
CA PHE A 47 -2.89 -5.57 -3.22
C PHE A 47 -2.83 -7.10 -3.38
N ASP A 48 -2.92 -7.86 -2.30
CA ASP A 48 -2.83 -9.33 -2.37
C ASP A 48 -3.97 -9.95 -3.18
N HIS A 49 -5.16 -9.33 -3.15
CA HIS A 49 -6.30 -9.81 -3.91
C HIS A 49 -6.10 -9.66 -5.43
N MET A 50 -5.48 -8.56 -5.89
CA MET A 50 -5.27 -8.32 -7.33
C MET A 50 -3.92 -8.84 -7.84
N LEU A 51 -2.87 -8.64 -7.04
CA LEU A 51 -1.47 -8.77 -7.46
C LEU A 51 -0.67 -9.74 -6.59
N GLY A 52 -1.23 -10.28 -5.50
CA GLY A 52 -0.50 -11.13 -4.55
C GLY A 52 0.16 -12.35 -5.21
N TRP A 53 -0.50 -12.94 -6.20
CA TRP A 53 0.01 -14.10 -6.94
C TRP A 53 0.88 -13.76 -8.16
N MET A 54 1.11 -12.48 -8.42
CA MET A 54 1.97 -12.02 -9.53
C MET A 54 3.45 -12.25 -9.24
N ASN A 55 3.82 -12.56 -8.00
CA ASN A 55 5.18 -12.99 -7.64
C ASN A 55 5.60 -14.28 -8.39
N LYS A 56 4.64 -15.09 -8.86
CA LYS A 56 4.89 -16.21 -9.79
C LYS A 56 5.50 -15.77 -11.13
N LEU A 57 5.26 -14.52 -11.55
CA LEU A 57 5.80 -13.92 -12.77
C LEU A 57 7.06 -13.10 -12.49
N ASN A 58 7.05 -12.34 -11.40
CA ASN A 58 8.18 -11.52 -10.96
C ASN A 58 8.45 -11.75 -9.46
N PRO A 59 9.43 -12.60 -9.12
CA PRO A 59 9.74 -12.94 -7.72
C PRO A 59 10.17 -11.76 -6.83
N LYS A 60 10.40 -10.57 -7.40
CA LYS A 60 10.72 -9.36 -6.62
C LYS A 60 9.48 -8.71 -5.98
N ILE A 61 8.28 -9.05 -6.44
CA ILE A 61 7.03 -8.55 -5.87
C ILE A 61 6.84 -9.15 -4.47
N ASN A 62 6.55 -8.30 -3.50
CA ASN A 62 6.14 -8.68 -2.16
C ASN A 62 4.71 -9.26 -2.16
N GLY A 63 4.57 -10.46 -2.74
CA GLY A 63 3.31 -11.18 -2.88
C GLY A 63 3.12 -12.29 -1.84
N VAL A 64 2.21 -13.21 -2.13
CA VAL A 64 1.84 -14.33 -1.25
C VAL A 64 2.52 -15.63 -1.68
N ASP A 65 2.72 -16.53 -0.72
CA ASP A 65 3.43 -17.81 -0.90
C ASP A 65 2.55 -19.03 -0.56
N GLY A 66 1.25 -18.81 -0.32
CA GLY A 66 0.30 -19.85 0.10
C GLY A 66 0.40 -20.26 1.56
N THR A 67 1.27 -19.63 2.36
CA THR A 67 1.39 -19.90 3.80
C THR A 67 0.48 -19.01 4.66
N LYS A 68 -0.03 -17.92 4.08
CA LYS A 68 -0.89 -16.95 4.78
C LYS A 68 -2.24 -17.57 5.08
N SER A 69 -2.76 -17.31 6.27
CA SER A 69 -4.05 -17.83 6.70
C SER A 69 -4.66 -16.96 7.79
N ASN A 70 -5.97 -17.07 7.97
CA ASN A 70 -6.72 -16.47 9.06
C ASN A 70 -7.62 -17.53 9.71
N PHE A 71 -7.76 -17.46 11.02
CA PHE A 71 -8.77 -18.24 11.75
C PHE A 71 -10.13 -17.54 11.66
N LEU A 72 -11.22 -18.32 11.70
CA LEU A 72 -12.59 -17.78 11.72
C LEU A 72 -12.81 -16.88 12.93
N ASN A 73 -12.19 -17.23 14.06
CA ASN A 73 -12.10 -16.41 15.25
C ASN A 73 -10.62 -16.21 15.58
N ALA A 74 -10.16 -14.96 15.53
CA ALA A 74 -8.77 -14.59 15.74
C ALA A 74 -8.26 -14.92 17.16
N ALA A 75 -9.17 -15.01 18.14
CA ALA A 75 -8.85 -15.38 19.52
C ALA A 75 -8.93 -16.90 19.78
N ASP A 76 -9.39 -17.70 18.82
CA ASP A 76 -9.52 -19.16 18.97
C ASP A 76 -8.79 -19.92 17.86
N SER A 77 -7.61 -20.44 18.20
CA SER A 77 -6.77 -21.25 17.31
C SER A 77 -7.36 -22.62 16.95
N LYS A 78 -8.46 -23.03 17.60
CA LYS A 78 -9.21 -24.25 17.24
C LYS A 78 -10.35 -23.96 16.26
N SER A 79 -10.64 -22.68 15.99
CA SER A 79 -11.65 -22.31 15.01
C SER A 79 -11.22 -22.67 13.59
N LYS A 80 -12.15 -22.65 12.64
CA LYS A 80 -11.86 -23.01 11.26
C LYS A 80 -10.79 -22.09 10.69
N GLN A 81 -9.73 -22.67 10.12
CA GLN A 81 -8.69 -21.93 9.43
C GLN A 81 -8.99 -21.79 7.94
N PHE A 82 -8.72 -20.61 7.38
CA PHE A 82 -8.81 -20.31 5.96
C PHE A 82 -7.42 -19.94 5.47
N PHE A 83 -6.91 -20.68 4.49
CA PHE A 83 -5.63 -20.39 3.84
C PHE A 83 -5.87 -19.49 2.64
N PHE A 84 -5.02 -18.47 2.48
CA PHE A 84 -5.09 -17.57 1.35
C PHE A 84 -4.75 -18.31 0.07
N ASN A 85 -5.72 -18.37 -0.86
CA ASN A 85 -5.63 -19.12 -2.09
C ASN A 85 -5.86 -18.22 -3.33
N ASP A 86 -5.82 -18.84 -4.51
CA ASP A 86 -5.86 -18.17 -5.80
C ASP A 86 -7.19 -18.38 -6.55
N GLN A 87 -8.28 -18.53 -5.79
CA GLN A 87 -9.61 -18.88 -6.28
C GLN A 87 -10.56 -17.68 -6.31
N ALA A 88 -10.05 -16.45 -6.40
CA ALA A 88 -10.91 -15.27 -6.49
C ALA A 88 -11.76 -15.28 -7.77
N HIS A 89 -12.96 -14.73 -7.68
CA HIS A 89 -13.92 -14.63 -8.77
C HIS A 89 -14.23 -13.18 -9.11
N TYR A 90 -14.70 -12.90 -10.33
CA TYR A 90 -15.00 -11.53 -10.76
C TYR A 90 -16.11 -10.86 -9.95
N VAL A 91 -17.08 -11.66 -9.49
CA VAL A 91 -18.11 -11.23 -8.54
C VAL A 91 -17.66 -11.69 -7.18
N ASP A 92 -17.13 -10.75 -6.40
CA ASP A 92 -16.55 -11.01 -5.09
C ASP A 92 -17.39 -10.31 -4.00
N PRO A 93 -17.48 -10.86 -2.78
CA PRO A 93 -18.23 -10.21 -1.71
C PRO A 93 -17.63 -8.85 -1.35
N ASP A 94 -18.45 -7.98 -0.77
CA ASP A 94 -18.02 -6.68 -0.24
C ASP A 94 -17.84 -6.79 1.29
N PRO A 95 -16.63 -7.11 1.79
CA PRO A 95 -16.36 -7.13 3.22
C PRO A 95 -16.54 -5.74 3.84
N GLY A 96 -16.42 -5.64 5.17
CA GLY A 96 -16.47 -4.34 5.81
C GLY A 96 -15.30 -3.47 5.39
N HIS A 97 -15.59 -2.29 4.87
CA HIS A 97 -14.59 -1.29 4.45
C HIS A 97 -14.65 -0.01 5.31
N SER A 98 -15.32 -0.06 6.47
CA SER A 98 -15.30 1.03 7.47
C SER A 98 -14.00 1.01 8.26
N PHE A 99 -13.63 2.14 8.89
CA PHE A 99 -12.45 2.21 9.76
C PHE A 99 -12.43 1.11 10.84
N GLN A 100 -13.58 0.82 11.46
CA GLN A 100 -13.69 -0.23 12.46
C GLN A 100 -13.48 -1.63 11.85
N ALA A 101 -14.02 -1.89 10.66
CA ALA A 101 -13.84 -3.17 9.99
C ALA A 101 -12.38 -3.38 9.56
N ILE A 102 -11.74 -2.35 9.01
CA ILE A 102 -10.31 -2.41 8.65
C ILE A 102 -9.43 -2.58 9.90
N GLN A 103 -9.77 -1.92 11.00
CA GLN A 103 -9.10 -2.14 12.28
C GLN A 103 -9.22 -3.60 12.73
N GLU A 104 -10.42 -4.18 12.64
CA GLU A 104 -10.63 -5.59 12.94
C GLU A 104 -9.86 -6.51 11.99
N HIS A 105 -9.81 -6.22 10.68
CA HIS A 105 -9.00 -7.00 9.72
C HIS A 105 -7.53 -7.08 10.16
N ILE A 106 -6.96 -5.92 10.52
CA ILE A 106 -5.56 -5.74 10.84
C ILE A 106 -5.21 -6.35 12.21
N PHE A 107 -6.09 -6.23 13.21
CA PHE A 107 -5.80 -6.62 14.60
C PHE A 107 -6.54 -7.86 15.10
N GLY A 108 -7.53 -8.37 14.36
CA GLY A 108 -8.40 -9.47 14.79
C GLY A 108 -9.30 -9.14 15.99
N SER A 109 -9.23 -7.91 16.50
CA SER A 109 -9.96 -7.47 17.68
C SER A 109 -10.13 -5.95 17.69
N VAL A 110 -10.92 -5.45 18.63
CA VAL A 110 -11.04 -4.01 18.91
C VAL A 110 -9.80 -3.43 19.61
N ASN A 111 -8.92 -4.28 20.14
CA ASN A 111 -7.70 -3.84 20.78
C ASN A 111 -6.58 -3.71 19.74
N THR A 112 -6.05 -2.50 19.59
CA THR A 112 -4.96 -2.18 18.64
C THR A 112 -3.64 -1.88 19.34
N SER A 113 -3.45 -2.37 20.56
CA SER A 113 -2.25 -2.11 21.36
C SER A 113 -1.00 -2.83 20.85
N ASP A 114 -1.14 -3.79 19.94
CA ASP A 114 -0.03 -4.58 19.44
C ASP A 114 0.90 -3.73 18.56
N ASN A 115 2.19 -3.70 18.92
CA ASN A 115 3.20 -2.95 18.17
C ASN A 115 3.36 -3.44 16.72
N LEU A 116 3.06 -4.72 16.47
CA LEU A 116 3.00 -5.29 15.12
C LEU A 116 1.61 -5.87 14.90
N PRO A 117 0.84 -5.37 13.92
CA PRO A 117 -0.49 -5.88 13.67
C PRO A 117 -0.44 -7.34 13.17
N PRO A 118 -1.26 -8.25 13.75
CA PRO A 118 -1.23 -9.67 13.41
C PRO A 118 -1.85 -10.02 12.05
N MET A 119 -2.62 -9.13 11.43
CA MET A 119 -3.28 -9.33 10.12
C MET A 119 -4.18 -10.57 10.08
N ASN A 120 -4.89 -10.85 11.17
CA ASN A 120 -5.58 -12.12 11.42
C ASN A 120 -7.11 -12.04 11.51
N GLY A 121 -7.72 -10.88 11.22
CA GLY A 121 -9.15 -10.65 11.41
C GLY A 121 -10.01 -10.63 10.15
N PHE A 122 -9.44 -10.85 8.96
CA PHE A 122 -10.17 -10.77 7.69
C PHE A 122 -11.31 -11.79 7.62
N ALA A 123 -11.03 -13.06 7.97
CA ALA A 123 -12.04 -14.12 7.95
C ALA A 123 -13.14 -13.90 9.00
N GLN A 124 -12.76 -13.42 10.19
CA GLN A 124 -13.68 -13.11 11.29
C GLN A 124 -14.65 -11.98 10.94
N GLN A 125 -14.13 -10.88 10.41
CA GLN A 125 -14.93 -9.72 10.02
C GLN A 125 -15.88 -10.07 8.85
N ALA A 126 -15.42 -10.86 7.89
CA ALA A 126 -16.28 -11.36 6.82
C ALA A 126 -17.40 -12.26 7.34
N PHE A 127 -17.09 -13.14 8.31
CA PHE A 127 -18.09 -13.99 8.93
C PHE A 127 -19.19 -13.17 9.61
N SER A 128 -18.84 -12.08 10.29
CA SER A 128 -19.82 -11.23 11.00
C SER A 128 -20.81 -10.52 10.08
N LYS A 129 -20.49 -10.35 8.79
CA LYS A 129 -21.43 -9.77 7.79
C LYS A 129 -22.41 -10.78 7.23
N GLY A 130 -21.99 -12.01 7.01
CA GLY A 130 -22.80 -13.05 6.34
C GLY A 130 -23.36 -14.12 7.26
N ASN A 131 -22.84 -14.26 8.49
CA ASN A 131 -23.05 -15.40 9.40
C ASN A 131 -22.86 -16.77 8.71
N THR A 132 -22.03 -16.81 7.67
CA THR A 132 -21.68 -18.02 6.93
C THR A 132 -20.19 -18.02 6.63
N ASN A 133 -19.63 -19.21 6.47
CA ASN A 133 -18.22 -19.39 6.09
C ASN A 133 -17.95 -19.03 4.62
N ALA A 134 -18.97 -18.75 3.81
CA ALA A 134 -18.82 -18.48 2.38
C ALA A 134 -18.03 -17.19 2.16
N MET A 135 -18.50 -16.08 2.75
CA MET A 135 -17.79 -14.80 2.64
C MET A 135 -16.38 -14.88 3.22
N SER A 136 -16.17 -15.58 4.33
CA SER A 136 -14.84 -15.80 4.90
C SER A 136 -13.92 -16.59 3.97
N ALA A 137 -14.46 -17.53 3.18
CA ALA A 137 -13.66 -18.23 2.16
C ALA A 137 -13.33 -17.30 1.00
N ASP A 138 -14.32 -16.56 0.50
CA ASP A 138 -14.17 -15.68 -0.66
C ASP A 138 -13.15 -14.55 -0.40
N VAL A 139 -13.22 -13.86 0.76
CA VAL A 139 -12.31 -12.73 1.05
C VAL A 139 -10.86 -13.15 1.29
N ILE A 140 -10.62 -14.44 1.60
CA ILE A 140 -9.29 -15.02 1.80
C ILE A 140 -8.78 -15.60 0.47
N ASN A 141 -9.03 -14.91 -0.65
CA ASN A 141 -8.57 -15.28 -1.98
C ASN A 141 -8.01 -14.08 -2.74
N GLY A 142 -7.14 -14.37 -3.71
CA GLY A 142 -6.70 -13.43 -4.74
C GLY A 142 -6.79 -14.02 -6.14
N PHE A 143 -6.65 -13.18 -7.15
CA PHE A 143 -6.69 -13.61 -8.55
C PHE A 143 -5.39 -14.29 -8.96
N GLN A 144 -5.52 -15.39 -9.71
CA GLN A 144 -4.40 -15.85 -10.55
C GLN A 144 -4.12 -14.82 -11.65
N PRO A 145 -2.85 -14.70 -12.10
CA PRO A 145 -2.49 -13.73 -13.13
C PRO A 145 -3.33 -13.79 -14.41
N ASP A 146 -3.73 -14.99 -14.83
CA ASP A 146 -4.48 -15.20 -16.07
C ASP A 146 -5.96 -14.78 -15.97
N MET A 147 -6.48 -14.59 -14.76
CA MET A 147 -7.85 -14.05 -14.55
C MET A 147 -7.89 -12.53 -14.71
N VAL A 148 -6.75 -11.85 -14.55
CA VAL A 148 -6.63 -10.39 -14.61
C VAL A 148 -5.54 -9.98 -15.61
N VAL A 149 -5.71 -10.41 -16.85
CA VAL A 149 -4.70 -10.32 -17.94
C VAL A 149 -4.14 -8.91 -18.18
N VAL A 150 -4.95 -7.88 -17.96
CA VAL A 150 -4.50 -6.48 -18.08
C VAL A 150 -3.50 -6.15 -16.98
N TYR A 151 -3.80 -6.49 -15.72
CA TYR A 151 -2.88 -6.30 -14.61
C TYR A 151 -1.61 -7.14 -14.78
N LYS A 152 -1.74 -8.40 -15.22
CA LYS A 152 -0.59 -9.25 -15.58
C LYS A 152 0.36 -8.54 -16.57
N SER A 153 -0.20 -7.89 -17.59
CA SER A 153 0.58 -7.15 -18.59
C SER A 153 1.23 -5.91 -17.98
N LEU A 154 0.48 -5.11 -17.20
CA LEU A 154 1.02 -3.93 -16.53
C LEU A 154 2.17 -4.27 -15.58
N VAL A 155 2.03 -5.36 -14.82
CA VAL A 155 3.07 -5.87 -13.91
C VAL A 155 4.35 -6.29 -14.63
N SER A 156 4.21 -6.81 -15.86
CA SER A 156 5.35 -7.31 -16.63
C SER A 156 6.11 -6.19 -17.34
N GLU A 157 5.40 -5.14 -17.76
CA GLU A 157 5.94 -4.09 -18.63
C GLU A 157 6.23 -2.76 -17.89
N PHE A 158 5.69 -2.57 -16.68
CA PHE A 158 5.80 -1.31 -15.94
C PHE A 158 6.24 -1.53 -14.48
N ALA A 159 6.52 -0.42 -13.81
CA ALA A 159 6.86 -0.42 -12.39
C ALA A 159 5.64 -0.67 -11.50
N ILE A 160 5.88 -1.36 -10.39
CA ILE A 160 4.90 -1.62 -9.32
C ILE A 160 5.44 -1.03 -8.04
N PHE A 161 4.55 -0.49 -7.22
CA PHE A 161 4.82 -0.10 -5.85
C PHE A 161 4.09 -1.09 -4.92
N ASP A 162 4.84 -1.78 -4.08
CA ASP A 162 4.35 -2.89 -3.24
C ASP A 162 4.68 -2.71 -1.73
N ARG A 163 4.97 -1.46 -1.32
CA ARG A 163 5.28 -1.04 0.07
C ARG A 163 4.86 0.40 0.35
#